data_AF-A0AB34ADK0-F1
#
_entry.id   AF-A0AB34ADK0-F1
#
_cell.length_a   1.000
_cell.length_b   1.000
_cell.length_c   1.000
_cell.angle_alpha   90.00
_cell.angle_beta   90.00
_cell.angle_gamma   90.00
#
_symmetry.space_group_name_H-M   'P 1'
#
loop_
_entity.id
_entity.type
_entity.pdbx_description
1 polymer ?
#
loop_
_entity_poly.entity_id
_entity_poly.type
_entity_poly.pdbx_seq_one_letter_code
_entity_poly.pdbx_strand_id
1 'polypeptide(L)'
;MKKSIKYAGIAAATLLAVAPVAAPVVSTVSETTVKAAADATYTNNTDANAWLNQFADKTFAAGAGKETPAFNLSVGNNQSLSANKVATDPLIASSKVSNPINGSAFESATDTKITSVQAYAIDANGNVDSSAMSKDDVNTRLQNQLGGGVQIQFGYSYKTSADAAPVTGTKTINFKYAKTAATATVTKATATYTTPINVAAGSKAANTQLQSSLNVSLKDQNGKELVGNTDEVASVTPATSYFTTLKGAEGSAKTADATLEAGDTFKANTTYYQRVTVASTKGSALDTYLTAQSKSADGSYTINGVSYANTNNGYITPGDTNNGATVTFVRAINAGSPEAASWTTTDTTGVVTTKSASKYYTLKNDDNVTIANRALGANTPWRTDKVRTNQDGVKQYRVATGEWIDADDVTFAKAGSDNGSSTGAYTDVKALNGSVTTKGPAGYYYPLYTDNGEQISNRGVSGLTSWYTDKSAKNADGVTVYHVATGEWLQGTNVTYTAY
;
A
#
# COMPACT_ATOMS: atom_id res chain seq x y z
N MET A 1 22.90 23.67 -71.48
CA MET A 1 22.13 24.56 -70.57
C MET A 1 22.51 24.17 -69.14
N LYS A 2 22.84 25.03 -68.17
CA LYS A 2 22.96 26.51 -68.10
C LYS A 2 24.38 26.90 -67.64
N LYS A 3 24.77 28.17 -67.82
CA LYS A 3 25.96 28.83 -67.20
C LYS A 3 25.58 29.23 -65.73
N SER A 4 26.43 29.69 -64.81
CA SER A 4 27.48 30.74 -64.87
C SER A 4 28.22 30.86 -63.49
N ILE A 5 29.56 30.99 -63.40
CA ILE A 5 30.37 32.24 -63.16
C ILE A 5 30.23 32.85 -61.74
N LYS A 6 31.24 33.37 -61.01
CA LYS A 6 32.75 33.43 -61.02
C LYS A 6 33.21 34.12 -59.69
N TYR A 7 34.54 34.26 -59.50
CA TYR A 7 35.29 35.18 -58.61
C TYR A 7 35.60 34.71 -57.17
N ALA A 8 36.68 35.13 -56.50
CA ALA A 8 38.13 35.27 -56.83
C ALA A 8 38.86 36.05 -55.70
N GLY A 9 40.18 35.84 -55.53
CA GLY A 9 41.06 36.53 -54.56
C GLY A 9 41.79 35.53 -53.66
N ILE A 10 43.05 35.11 -53.84
CA ILE A 10 44.36 35.74 -54.19
C ILE A 10 45.09 36.37 -52.98
N ALA A 11 46.14 35.67 -52.51
CA ALA A 11 47.46 36.11 -51.97
C ALA A 11 48.00 34.95 -51.09
N ALA A 12 49.18 34.33 -51.29
CA ALA A 12 50.55 34.81 -51.45
C ALA A 12 51.10 35.49 -50.15
N ALA A 13 52.31 35.19 -49.63
CA ALA A 13 53.41 34.36 -50.14
C ALA A 13 54.35 33.80 -49.03
N THR A 14 55.14 32.80 -49.42
CA THR A 14 56.45 32.34 -48.91
C THR A 14 57.19 33.12 -47.81
N LEU A 15 57.80 32.39 -46.86
CA LEU A 15 59.28 32.34 -46.75
C LEU A 15 59.78 31.03 -46.10
N LEU A 16 60.90 30.50 -46.61
CA LEU A 16 61.59 29.30 -46.13
C LEU A 16 62.97 29.73 -45.58
N ALA A 17 63.36 29.30 -44.37
CA ALA A 17 64.67 29.63 -43.79
C ALA A 17 65.28 28.48 -42.96
N VAL A 18 66.00 27.61 -43.67
CA VAL A 18 67.22 26.86 -43.34
C VAL A 18 67.52 26.40 -41.88
N ALA A 19 67.69 25.06 -41.79
CA ALA A 19 68.26 24.16 -40.77
C ALA A 19 69.73 24.53 -40.33
N PRO A 20 70.58 23.67 -39.66
CA PRO A 20 70.51 22.23 -39.30
C PRO A 20 70.92 21.94 -37.83
N VAL A 21 71.27 20.74 -37.31
CA VAL A 21 71.54 19.38 -37.85
C VAL A 21 71.10 18.30 -36.84
N ALA A 22 70.53 17.17 -37.29
CA ALA A 22 70.77 15.82 -36.72
C ALA A 22 70.37 14.72 -37.73
N ALA A 23 71.24 13.73 -37.94
CA ALA A 23 71.06 12.66 -38.93
C ALA A 23 70.12 11.54 -38.43
N PRO A 24 69.59 10.65 -39.31
CA PRO A 24 68.40 9.85 -39.01
C PRO A 24 68.71 8.56 -38.24
N VAL A 25 67.74 8.14 -37.42
CA VAL A 25 67.64 6.74 -36.94
C VAL A 25 66.30 6.18 -37.40
N VAL A 26 66.36 5.04 -38.08
CA VAL A 26 65.22 4.27 -38.56
C VAL A 26 64.32 3.91 -37.39
N SER A 27 63.13 4.50 -37.33
CA SER A 27 62.09 4.10 -36.38
C SER A 27 61.16 3.11 -37.07
N THR A 28 61.27 1.85 -36.67
CA THR A 28 60.34 0.77 -37.07
C THR A 28 58.91 1.15 -36.74
N VAL A 29 57.98 0.90 -37.66
CA VAL A 29 56.55 1.11 -37.44
C VAL A 29 56.06 0.12 -36.38
N SER A 30 55.90 0.60 -35.14
CA SER A 30 55.08 -0.09 -34.15
C SER A 30 53.62 0.32 -34.40
N GLU A 31 52.85 -0.57 -35.02
CA GLU A 31 51.40 -0.44 -35.05
C GLU A 31 50.87 -0.44 -33.61
N THR A 32 50.41 0.72 -33.13
CA THR A 32 49.61 0.79 -31.91
C THR A 32 48.24 0.19 -32.21
N THR A 33 48.15 -1.14 -32.10
CA THR A 33 46.88 -1.85 -32.04
C THR A 33 46.09 -1.31 -30.85
N VAL A 34 45.08 -0.48 -31.15
CA VAL A 34 44.16 0.03 -30.13
C VAL A 34 43.39 -1.18 -29.61
N LYS A 35 43.75 -1.62 -28.41
CA LYS A 35 43.08 -2.73 -27.73
C LYS A 35 41.60 -2.38 -27.63
N ALA A 36 40.74 -3.21 -28.22
CA ALA A 36 39.29 -3.02 -28.12
C ALA A 36 38.92 -2.87 -26.63
N ALA A 37 38.10 -1.87 -26.32
CA ALA A 37 37.49 -1.77 -25.00
C ALA A 37 36.71 -3.06 -24.75
N ALA A 38 36.80 -3.62 -23.55
CA ALA A 38 35.95 -4.75 -23.18
C ALA A 38 34.48 -4.37 -23.38
N ASP A 39 33.68 -5.27 -23.95
CA ASP A 39 32.25 -5.02 -24.15
C ASP A 39 31.62 -4.55 -22.83
N ALA A 40 31.05 -3.35 -22.87
CA ALA A 40 30.48 -2.74 -21.68
C ALA A 40 29.27 -3.57 -21.22
N THR A 41 29.38 -4.17 -20.04
CA THR A 41 28.26 -4.86 -19.40
C THR A 41 27.29 -3.81 -18.84
N TYR A 42 26.09 -3.79 -19.41
CA TYR A 42 24.97 -2.95 -18.96
C TYR A 42 24.10 -3.71 -17.97
N THR A 43 23.51 -2.98 -17.02
CA THR A 43 22.54 -3.52 -16.07
C THR A 43 21.11 -3.27 -16.56
N ASN A 44 20.09 -3.70 -15.82
CA ASN A 44 18.70 -3.37 -16.09
C ASN A 44 18.02 -2.79 -14.84
N ASN A 45 16.84 -2.20 -15.01
CA ASN A 45 16.12 -1.54 -13.93
C ASN A 45 15.72 -2.49 -12.79
N THR A 46 15.48 -3.78 -13.08
CA THR A 46 15.14 -4.78 -12.06
C THR A 46 16.33 -5.08 -11.16
N ASP A 47 17.51 -5.31 -11.75
CA ASP A 47 18.74 -5.57 -11.00
C ASP A 47 19.23 -4.34 -10.23
N ALA A 48 19.11 -3.14 -10.84
CA ALA A 48 19.38 -1.88 -10.15
C ALA A 48 18.45 -1.69 -8.93
N ASN A 49 17.14 -1.94 -9.09
CA ASN A 49 16.19 -1.87 -7.98
C ASN A 49 16.46 -2.94 -6.91
N ALA A 50 16.82 -4.17 -7.31
CA ALA A 50 17.20 -5.24 -6.37
C ALA A 50 18.42 -4.83 -5.53
N TRP A 51 19.45 -4.29 -6.17
CA TRP A 51 20.64 -3.77 -5.49
C TRP A 51 20.32 -2.60 -4.56
N LEU A 52 19.53 -1.61 -5.01
CA LEU A 52 19.13 -0.47 -4.19
C LEU A 52 18.26 -0.87 -2.99
N ASN A 53 17.44 -1.92 -3.14
CA ASN A 53 16.56 -2.44 -2.10
C ASN A 53 17.25 -3.42 -1.15
N GLN A 54 18.49 -3.86 -1.43
CA GLN A 54 19.24 -4.69 -0.50
C GLN A 54 19.63 -3.94 0.78
N PHE A 55 19.65 -2.60 0.75
CA PHE A 55 19.97 -1.73 1.88
C PHE A 55 18.71 -1.11 2.52
N ALA A 56 18.62 -1.14 3.84
CA ALA A 56 17.52 -0.57 4.61
C ALA A 56 18.03 0.27 5.80
N ASP A 57 17.17 1.12 6.36
CA ASP A 57 17.49 1.87 7.59
C ASP A 57 17.92 0.92 8.73
N LYS A 58 18.85 1.41 9.57
CA LYS A 58 19.56 0.62 10.57
C LYS A 58 19.48 1.29 11.94
N THR A 59 19.20 0.52 12.98
CA THR A 59 19.11 1.03 14.37
C THR A 59 20.09 0.28 15.28
N PHE A 60 21.18 0.92 15.67
CA PHE A 60 22.17 0.33 16.58
C PHE A 60 21.67 0.32 18.03
N ALA A 61 22.07 -0.66 18.83
CA ALA A 61 21.83 -0.63 20.27
C ALA A 61 22.56 0.58 20.92
N ALA A 62 21.86 1.31 21.81
CA ALA A 62 22.43 2.41 22.56
C ALA A 62 23.16 1.94 23.84
N GLY A 63 24.07 2.78 24.33
CA GLY A 63 24.82 2.57 25.57
C GLY A 63 26.34 2.48 25.35
N ALA A 64 27.11 2.77 26.40
CA ALA A 64 28.56 2.83 26.35
C ALA A 64 29.19 1.47 25.93
N GLY A 65 30.26 1.54 25.14
CA GLY A 65 31.03 0.36 24.71
C GLY A 65 30.35 -0.51 23.64
N LYS A 66 29.32 0.01 22.93
CA LYS A 66 28.79 -0.64 21.72
C LYS A 66 29.55 -0.17 20.49
N GLU A 67 30.32 -1.07 19.89
CA GLU A 67 31.00 -0.79 18.62
C GLU A 67 29.98 -0.61 17.50
N THR A 68 30.15 0.48 16.74
CA THR A 68 29.44 0.69 15.46
C THR A 68 30.41 0.51 14.30
N PRO A 69 29.98 -0.05 13.16
CA PRO A 69 30.86 -0.24 12.02
C PRO A 69 31.40 1.10 11.50
N ALA A 70 32.69 1.17 11.21
CA ALA A 70 33.32 2.38 10.70
C ALA A 70 32.82 2.74 9.29
N PHE A 71 32.56 4.03 9.08
CA PHE A 71 32.28 4.60 7.76
C PHE A 71 33.59 4.98 7.08
N ASN A 72 33.89 4.39 5.94
CA ASN A 72 35.17 4.50 5.27
C ASN A 72 35.17 5.33 3.99
N LEU A 73 34.00 5.53 3.36
CA LEU A 73 33.85 6.29 2.12
C LEU A 73 34.18 7.78 2.28
N SER A 74 34.70 8.39 1.21
CA SER A 74 34.88 9.83 1.10
C SER A 74 33.54 10.51 0.76
N VAL A 75 33.10 11.44 1.61
CA VAL A 75 31.94 12.30 1.37
C VAL A 75 32.29 13.33 0.29
N GLY A 76 31.38 13.57 -0.66
CA GLY A 76 31.55 14.53 -1.75
C GLY A 76 30.58 14.32 -2.92
N ASN A 77 30.56 15.31 -3.81
CA ASN A 77 29.83 15.29 -5.08
C ASN A 77 30.79 15.01 -6.25
N ASN A 78 30.25 14.58 -7.40
CA ASN A 78 31.00 14.20 -8.60
C ASN A 78 32.02 13.06 -8.37
N GLN A 79 31.65 12.12 -7.51
CA GLN A 79 32.39 10.90 -7.26
C GLN A 79 32.32 9.95 -8.48
N SER A 80 33.26 9.01 -8.56
CA SER A 80 33.25 7.93 -9.54
C SER A 80 33.65 6.61 -8.86
N LEU A 81 32.86 6.19 -7.88
CA LEU A 81 33.08 4.93 -7.15
C LEU A 81 32.27 3.80 -7.81
N SER A 82 32.80 2.58 -7.82
CA SER A 82 32.02 1.38 -8.18
C SER A 82 30.93 1.11 -7.14
N ALA A 83 29.79 0.57 -7.55
CA ALA A 83 28.72 0.15 -6.65
C ALA A 83 29.21 -0.85 -5.57
N ASN A 84 30.06 -1.81 -5.94
CA ASN A 84 30.70 -2.75 -5.00
C ASN A 84 31.43 -2.03 -3.85
N LYS A 85 32.28 -1.03 -4.15
CA LYS A 85 33.03 -0.26 -3.13
C LYS A 85 32.11 0.39 -2.07
N VAL A 86 30.92 0.83 -2.46
CA VAL A 86 29.91 1.35 -1.51
C VAL A 86 29.22 0.20 -0.76
N ALA A 87 28.86 -0.88 -1.45
CA ALA A 87 28.24 -2.05 -0.86
C ALA A 87 29.13 -2.81 0.15
N THR A 88 30.46 -2.64 0.08
CA THR A 88 31.46 -3.21 0.99
C THR A 88 31.93 -2.27 2.10
N ASP A 89 31.50 -1.01 2.12
CA ASP A 89 31.79 -0.12 3.26
C ASP A 89 31.20 -0.73 4.54
N PRO A 90 31.92 -0.82 5.68
CA PRO A 90 31.42 -1.57 6.83
C PRO A 90 30.09 -1.05 7.39
N LEU A 91 29.87 0.26 7.38
CA LEU A 91 28.61 0.86 7.82
C LEU A 91 27.49 0.51 6.83
N ILE A 92 27.71 0.72 5.52
CA ILE A 92 26.71 0.40 4.49
C ILE A 92 26.43 -1.09 4.41
N ALA A 93 27.43 -1.95 4.52
CA ALA A 93 27.29 -3.41 4.55
C ALA A 93 26.43 -3.88 5.74
N SER A 94 26.51 -3.22 6.89
CA SER A 94 25.65 -3.52 8.05
C SER A 94 24.16 -3.28 7.78
N SER A 95 23.83 -2.39 6.82
CA SER A 95 22.45 -2.08 6.41
C SER A 95 21.84 -3.09 5.46
N LYS A 96 22.58 -4.14 5.05
CA LYS A 96 22.08 -5.19 4.17
C LYS A 96 21.00 -6.04 4.87
N VAL A 97 19.88 -6.26 4.18
CA VAL A 97 18.80 -7.16 4.64
C VAL A 97 19.23 -8.63 4.55
N SER A 98 18.73 -9.50 5.45
CA SER A 98 19.21 -10.90 5.59
C SER A 98 18.95 -11.81 4.39
N ASN A 99 18.05 -11.41 3.50
CA ASN A 99 17.78 -12.07 2.21
C ASN A 99 17.88 -11.01 1.11
N PRO A 100 19.09 -10.56 0.74
CA PRO A 100 19.24 -9.66 -0.39
C PRO A 100 18.81 -10.41 -1.65
N ILE A 101 18.01 -9.76 -2.50
CA ILE A 101 17.78 -10.29 -3.85
C ILE A 101 19.12 -10.19 -4.57
N ASN A 102 19.70 -11.33 -4.98
CA ASN A 102 21.04 -11.42 -5.56
C ASN A 102 21.12 -10.80 -6.98
N GLY A 103 20.93 -9.48 -7.08
CA GLY A 103 21.12 -8.66 -8.27
C GLY A 103 22.59 -8.26 -8.46
N SER A 104 23.51 -9.23 -8.46
CA SER A 104 24.96 -8.99 -8.60
C SER A 104 25.34 -8.33 -9.94
N ALA A 105 24.43 -8.34 -10.92
CA ALA A 105 24.56 -7.65 -12.20
C ALA A 105 24.73 -6.12 -12.07
N PHE A 106 24.21 -5.48 -11.01
CA PHE A 106 24.45 -4.04 -10.80
C PHE A 106 25.86 -3.74 -10.27
N GLU A 107 26.36 -4.56 -9.34
CA GLU A 107 27.70 -4.39 -8.75
C GLU A 107 28.84 -4.71 -9.73
N SER A 108 28.56 -5.52 -10.75
CA SER A 108 29.52 -6.02 -11.74
C SER A 108 29.42 -5.35 -13.12
N ALA A 109 28.38 -4.56 -13.39
CA ALA A 109 28.21 -3.83 -14.64
C ALA A 109 29.21 -2.67 -14.78
N THR A 110 29.92 -2.61 -15.91
CA THR A 110 31.01 -1.65 -16.14
C THR A 110 30.60 -0.17 -16.18
N ASP A 111 29.34 0.13 -16.47
CA ASP A 111 28.84 1.52 -16.55
C ASP A 111 27.92 1.91 -15.38
N THR A 112 27.94 1.16 -14.27
CA THR A 112 27.32 1.59 -13.00
C THR A 112 28.31 2.42 -12.18
N LYS A 113 27.86 3.59 -11.71
CA LYS A 113 28.70 4.56 -11.00
C LYS A 113 27.95 5.14 -9.82
N ILE A 114 28.65 5.30 -8.70
CA ILE A 114 28.21 6.13 -7.59
C ILE A 114 28.80 7.53 -7.78
N THR A 115 27.89 8.49 -7.98
CA THR A 115 28.16 9.87 -8.41
C THR A 115 28.25 10.86 -7.25
N SER A 116 27.74 10.51 -6.08
CA SER A 116 27.94 11.26 -4.84
C SER A 116 27.83 10.34 -3.62
N VAL A 117 28.44 10.77 -2.53
CA VAL A 117 28.21 10.23 -1.19
C VAL A 117 28.08 11.45 -0.27
N GLN A 118 26.90 11.66 0.30
CA GLN A 118 26.61 12.76 1.22
C GLN A 118 26.20 12.17 2.57
N ALA A 119 26.58 12.83 3.67
CA ALA A 119 26.27 12.38 5.01
C ALA A 119 25.69 13.55 5.82
N TYR A 120 24.63 13.32 6.58
CA TYR A 120 23.92 14.36 7.33
C TYR A 120 23.67 13.91 8.77
N ALA A 121 23.69 14.85 9.73
CA ALA A 121 23.35 14.56 11.10
C ALA A 121 21.84 14.26 11.23
N ILE A 122 21.47 13.28 12.07
CA ILE A 122 20.08 13.08 12.52
C ILE A 122 20.01 13.49 14.00
N ASP A 123 19.11 14.40 14.36
CA ASP A 123 18.87 14.81 15.75
C ASP A 123 18.13 13.72 16.56
N ALA A 124 17.98 13.92 17.86
CA ALA A 124 17.30 12.95 18.74
C ALA A 124 15.79 12.78 18.47
N ASN A 125 15.19 13.66 17.68
CA ASN A 125 13.79 13.62 17.26
C ASN A 125 13.61 13.02 15.86
N GLY A 126 14.70 12.70 15.16
CA GLY A 126 14.69 12.16 13.80
C GLY A 126 14.78 13.20 12.68
N ASN A 127 14.96 14.48 12.99
CA ASN A 127 15.16 15.53 11.99
C ASN A 127 16.56 15.41 11.38
N VAL A 128 16.67 15.67 10.07
CA VAL A 128 17.93 15.60 9.32
C VAL A 128 18.47 17.01 9.12
N ASP A 129 19.75 17.22 9.41
CA ASP A 129 20.45 18.50 9.15
C ASP A 129 20.61 18.73 7.64
N SER A 130 20.49 19.97 7.20
CA SER A 130 20.81 20.39 5.82
C SER A 130 22.31 20.36 5.51
N SER A 131 23.16 20.39 6.53
CA SER A 131 24.61 20.51 6.41
C SER A 131 25.27 19.14 6.26
N ALA A 132 26.08 18.98 5.21
CA ALA A 132 26.83 17.75 5.00
C ALA A 132 28.02 17.63 5.98
N MET A 133 28.17 16.46 6.60
CA MET A 133 29.25 16.11 7.52
C MET A 133 30.46 15.52 6.81
N SER A 134 31.66 15.65 7.38
CA SER A 134 32.84 14.91 6.89
C SER A 134 32.76 13.42 7.26
N LYS A 135 33.64 12.60 6.65
CA LYS A 135 33.82 11.19 7.03
C LYS A 135 34.16 11.05 8.52
N ASP A 136 34.98 11.95 9.05
CA ASP A 136 35.49 11.83 10.42
C ASP A 136 34.39 12.24 11.42
N ASP A 137 33.58 13.26 11.08
CA ASP A 137 32.38 13.63 11.84
C ASP A 137 31.36 12.50 11.89
N VAL A 138 31.13 11.77 10.78
CA VAL A 138 30.27 10.58 10.76
C VAL A 138 30.77 9.54 11.76
N ASN A 139 32.06 9.22 11.74
CA ASN A 139 32.64 8.23 12.66
C ASN A 139 32.59 8.70 14.11
N THR A 140 32.97 9.95 14.39
CA THR A 140 32.92 10.54 15.74
C THR A 140 31.49 10.60 16.27
N ARG A 141 30.50 10.97 15.43
CA ARG A 141 29.08 10.99 15.79
C ARG A 141 28.55 9.60 16.13
N LEU A 142 28.93 8.58 15.36
CA LEU A 142 28.49 7.21 15.60
C LEU A 142 29.18 6.57 16.81
N GLN A 143 30.50 6.68 16.92
CA GLN A 143 31.27 6.09 18.03
C GLN A 143 30.87 6.69 19.38
N ASN A 144 30.60 8.00 19.43
CA ASN A 144 30.19 8.70 20.66
C ASN A 144 28.67 8.84 20.81
N GLN A 145 27.86 8.25 19.93
CA GLN A 145 26.39 8.27 19.96
C GLN A 145 25.79 9.68 20.09
N LEU A 146 26.36 10.65 19.34
CA LEU A 146 25.94 12.05 19.42
C LEU A 146 24.63 12.25 18.65
N GLY A 147 23.54 12.55 19.36
CA GLY A 147 22.22 12.75 18.76
C GLY A 147 21.52 11.44 18.36
N GLY A 148 20.59 11.50 17.40
CA GLY A 148 19.77 10.35 17.02
C GLY A 148 20.38 9.45 15.95
N GLY A 149 21.41 9.91 15.21
CA GLY A 149 22.07 9.11 14.18
C GLY A 149 22.75 9.91 13.07
N VAL A 150 22.99 9.23 11.96
CA VAL A 150 23.55 9.74 10.68
C VAL A 150 22.66 9.28 9.53
N GLN A 151 22.36 10.16 8.58
CA GLN A 151 21.82 9.79 7.28
C GLN A 151 22.96 9.71 6.27
N ILE A 152 23.10 8.59 5.55
CA ILE A 152 23.96 8.50 4.37
C ILE A 152 23.07 8.50 3.12
N GLN A 153 23.36 9.40 2.19
CA GLN A 153 22.73 9.47 0.88
C GLN A 153 23.81 9.23 -0.18
N PHE A 154 23.58 8.34 -1.14
CA PHE A 154 24.46 8.19 -2.30
C PHE A 154 23.72 8.36 -3.61
N GLY A 155 24.30 9.16 -4.51
CA GLY A 155 23.86 9.30 -5.89
C GLY A 155 24.37 8.14 -6.74
N TYR A 156 23.53 7.62 -7.62
CA TYR A 156 23.89 6.57 -8.57
C TYR A 156 23.57 6.99 -10.00
N SER A 157 24.29 6.39 -10.95
CA SER A 157 24.08 6.51 -12.39
C SER A 157 24.36 5.16 -13.06
N TYR A 158 23.55 4.76 -14.04
CA TYR A 158 23.81 3.57 -14.86
C TYR A 158 23.20 3.67 -16.24
N LYS A 159 23.72 2.90 -17.21
CA LYS A 159 23.10 2.68 -18.51
C LYS A 159 22.54 1.25 -18.64
N THR A 160 21.52 1.11 -19.48
CA THR A 160 20.89 -0.17 -19.86
C THR A 160 21.29 -0.66 -21.26
N SER A 161 21.90 0.20 -22.08
CA SER A 161 22.57 -0.10 -23.35
C SER A 161 23.52 1.05 -23.71
N ALA A 162 24.33 0.90 -24.76
CA ALA A 162 25.29 1.93 -25.20
C ALA A 162 24.61 3.28 -25.51
N ASP A 163 23.49 3.24 -26.24
CA ASP A 163 22.77 4.41 -26.71
C ASP A 163 21.74 4.94 -25.70
N ALA A 164 21.47 4.20 -24.61
CA ALA A 164 20.56 4.64 -23.57
C ALA A 164 21.11 5.89 -22.83
N ALA A 165 20.20 6.82 -22.53
CA ALA A 165 20.48 7.88 -21.58
C ALA A 165 20.74 7.28 -20.19
N PRO A 166 21.70 7.81 -19.40
CA PRO A 166 21.94 7.31 -18.05
C PRO A 166 20.71 7.50 -17.15
N VAL A 167 20.32 6.44 -16.45
CA VAL A 167 19.35 6.48 -15.35
C VAL A 167 20.08 6.95 -14.11
N THR A 168 19.63 8.04 -13.51
CA THR A 168 20.22 8.64 -12.30
C THR A 168 19.23 8.72 -11.16
N GLY A 169 19.71 8.58 -9.93
CA GLY A 169 18.88 8.79 -8.73
C GLY A 169 19.72 8.81 -7.46
N THR A 170 19.04 8.84 -6.31
CA THR A 170 19.67 8.80 -4.98
C THR A 170 19.06 7.69 -4.14
N LYS A 171 19.88 7.02 -3.32
CA LYS A 171 19.43 6.17 -2.22
C LYS A 171 19.83 6.81 -0.90
N THR A 172 18.91 6.77 0.05
CA THR A 172 19.14 7.19 1.44
C THR A 172 19.08 5.98 2.36
N ILE A 173 19.95 5.96 3.37
CA ILE A 173 19.97 5.00 4.48
C ILE A 173 20.18 5.79 5.78
N ASN A 174 19.27 5.64 6.74
CA ASN A 174 19.44 6.23 8.07
C ASN A 174 20.06 5.22 9.03
N PHE A 175 21.14 5.61 9.70
CA PHE A 175 21.82 4.88 10.76
C PHE A 175 21.52 5.57 12.09
N LYS A 176 20.53 5.05 12.82
CA LYS A 176 20.02 5.62 14.07
C LYS A 176 20.50 4.84 15.29
N TYR A 177 20.40 5.46 16.46
CA TYR A 177 20.48 4.74 17.73
C TYR A 177 19.10 4.32 18.20
N ALA A 178 19.04 3.16 18.83
CA ALA A 178 17.96 2.77 19.71
C ALA A 178 17.69 3.91 20.68
N LYS A 179 16.46 4.40 20.74
CA LYS A 179 16.07 5.37 21.76
C LYS A 179 16.35 4.73 23.13
N THR A 180 17.03 5.44 24.02
CA THR A 180 17.19 4.98 25.41
C THR A 180 15.79 4.63 25.93
N ALA A 181 15.62 3.37 26.35
CA ALA A 181 14.30 2.82 26.63
C ALA A 181 13.49 3.79 27.50
N ALA A 182 12.31 4.18 27.01
CA ALA A 182 11.40 5.00 27.78
C ALA A 182 11.12 4.29 29.11
N THR A 183 10.91 5.05 30.18
CA THR A 183 10.48 4.50 31.48
C THR A 183 9.11 3.81 31.42
N ALA A 184 8.40 3.93 30.30
CA ALA A 184 7.26 3.10 29.93
C ALA A 184 7.72 1.66 29.62
N THR A 185 7.49 0.74 30.55
CA THR A 185 7.64 -0.70 30.29
C THR A 185 6.45 -1.21 29.48
N VAL A 186 6.70 -2.03 28.46
CA VAL A 186 5.67 -2.89 27.85
C VAL A 186 5.69 -4.20 28.62
N THR A 187 4.56 -4.54 29.26
CA THR A 187 4.42 -5.78 30.05
C THR A 187 3.44 -6.76 29.41
N LYS A 188 2.68 -6.31 28.40
CA LYS A 188 1.79 -7.11 27.57
C LYS A 188 1.71 -6.49 26.18
N ALA A 189 1.67 -7.33 25.14
CA ALA A 189 1.29 -6.91 23.79
C ALA A 189 0.10 -7.75 23.28
N THR A 190 -0.92 -7.08 22.76
CA THR A 190 -2.13 -7.71 22.19
C THR A 190 -2.20 -7.41 20.70
N ALA A 191 -1.96 -8.42 19.87
CA ALA A 191 -2.05 -8.33 18.42
C ALA A 191 -3.49 -8.57 17.93
N THR A 192 -3.91 -7.86 16.90
CA THR A 192 -5.13 -8.14 16.13
C THR A 192 -4.83 -8.01 14.64
N TYR A 193 -5.34 -8.92 13.82
CA TYR A 193 -5.15 -8.89 12.36
C TYR A 193 -6.31 -9.60 11.65
N THR A 194 -6.54 -9.27 10.37
CA THR A 194 -7.59 -9.95 9.59
C THR A 194 -7.18 -11.38 9.23
N THR A 195 -7.93 -12.36 9.74
CA THR A 195 -7.83 -13.77 9.37
C THR A 195 -9.19 -14.47 9.54
N PRO A 196 -9.64 -15.31 8.59
CA PRO A 196 -9.09 -15.45 7.24
C PRO A 196 -9.28 -14.17 6.41
N ILE A 197 -8.50 -14.01 5.35
CA ILE A 197 -8.84 -13.12 4.23
C ILE A 197 -9.34 -13.97 3.05
N ASN A 198 -10.33 -13.48 2.32
CA ASN A 198 -10.86 -14.16 1.14
C ASN A 198 -10.33 -13.49 -0.14
N VAL A 199 -9.91 -14.28 -1.12
CA VAL A 199 -9.37 -13.83 -2.41
C VAL A 199 -10.03 -14.59 -3.56
N ALA A 200 -10.16 -13.95 -4.72
CA ALA A 200 -10.65 -14.65 -5.91
C ALA A 200 -9.64 -15.72 -6.35
N ALA A 201 -10.11 -16.88 -6.83
CA ALA A 201 -9.23 -17.84 -7.47
C ALA A 201 -8.60 -17.23 -8.72
N GLY A 202 -7.36 -17.64 -9.04
CA GLY A 202 -6.59 -17.05 -10.13
C GLY A 202 -6.02 -15.65 -9.83
N SER A 203 -6.38 -15.01 -8.72
CA SER A 203 -5.78 -13.73 -8.33
C SER A 203 -4.30 -13.89 -7.91
N LYS A 204 -3.49 -12.86 -8.16
CA LYS A 204 -2.05 -12.86 -7.87
C LYS A 204 -1.77 -12.87 -6.36
N ALA A 205 -0.84 -13.73 -5.94
CA ALA A 205 -0.43 -13.87 -4.56
C ALA A 205 0.05 -12.53 -3.96
N ALA A 206 0.84 -11.77 -4.72
CA ALA A 206 1.34 -10.43 -4.37
C ALA A 206 0.26 -9.43 -3.86
N ASN A 207 -1.02 -9.57 -4.26
CA ASN A 207 -2.09 -8.69 -3.77
C ASN A 207 -2.26 -8.77 -2.23
N THR A 208 -1.91 -9.92 -1.65
CA THR A 208 -1.92 -10.16 -0.19
C THR A 208 -0.61 -9.79 0.50
N GLN A 209 0.30 -9.11 -0.19
CA GLN A 209 1.56 -8.59 0.37
C GLN A 209 1.50 -7.07 0.53
N LEU A 210 0.44 -6.42 0.03
CA LEU A 210 0.21 -5.00 0.18
C LEU A 210 -0.09 -4.66 1.64
N GLN A 211 0.53 -3.60 2.16
CA GLN A 211 0.36 -3.13 3.55
C GLN A 211 -1.10 -2.86 3.93
N SER A 212 -1.88 -2.33 2.99
CA SER A 212 -3.33 -2.10 3.12
C SER A 212 -4.15 -3.38 3.33
N SER A 213 -3.60 -4.56 3.05
CA SER A 213 -4.27 -5.85 3.28
C SER A 213 -4.05 -6.42 4.69
N LEU A 214 -3.16 -5.84 5.50
CA LEU A 214 -2.66 -6.49 6.72
C LEU A 214 -3.55 -6.22 7.94
N ASN A 215 -4.07 -4.99 8.09
CA ASN A 215 -4.92 -4.56 9.21
C ASN A 215 -4.38 -4.99 10.59
N VAL A 216 -3.06 -4.90 10.76
CA VAL A 216 -2.38 -5.31 11.99
C VAL A 216 -2.44 -4.15 12.98
N SER A 217 -2.97 -4.43 14.17
CA SER A 217 -2.81 -3.57 15.35
C SER A 217 -2.09 -4.36 16.45
N LEU A 218 -1.27 -3.68 17.23
CA LEU A 218 -0.54 -4.23 18.36
C LEU A 218 -0.64 -3.23 19.51
N LYS A 219 -1.33 -3.60 20.58
CA LYS A 219 -1.60 -2.69 21.71
C LYS A 219 -0.85 -3.12 22.97
N ASP A 220 -0.34 -2.14 23.72
CA ASP A 220 0.29 -2.35 25.01
C ASP A 220 -0.73 -2.73 26.12
N GLN A 221 -0.25 -2.89 27.36
CA GLN A 221 -1.12 -3.18 28.52
C GLN A 221 -2.17 -2.10 28.83
N ASN A 222 -2.01 -0.88 28.30
CA ASN A 222 -2.91 0.26 28.49
C ASN A 222 -3.87 0.44 27.28
N GLY A 223 -3.74 -0.39 26.24
CA GLY A 223 -4.50 -0.25 24.99
C GLY A 223 -3.92 0.77 24.00
N LYS A 224 -2.71 1.30 24.25
CA LYS A 224 -2.03 2.23 23.33
C LYS A 224 -1.54 1.46 22.10
N GLU A 225 -1.83 1.98 20.92
CA GLU A 225 -1.37 1.44 19.65
C GLU A 225 0.15 1.58 19.49
N LEU A 226 0.81 0.48 19.10
CA LEU A 226 2.25 0.41 18.85
C LEU A 226 2.56 0.32 17.34
N VAL A 227 1.66 -0.24 16.52
CA VAL A 227 1.84 -0.23 15.06
C VAL A 227 1.71 1.21 14.55
N GLY A 228 2.64 1.65 13.71
CA GLY A 228 2.75 3.03 13.25
C GLY A 228 3.51 3.97 14.20
N ASN A 229 3.84 3.53 15.42
CA ASN A 229 4.81 4.23 16.27
C ASN A 229 6.22 3.70 15.97
N THR A 230 7.01 4.47 15.23
CA THR A 230 8.39 4.10 14.83
C THR A 230 9.36 3.96 15.99
N ASP A 231 9.06 4.50 17.18
CA ASP A 231 9.87 4.27 18.38
C ASP A 231 9.70 2.85 18.94
N GLU A 232 8.62 2.13 18.58
CA GLU A 232 8.29 0.80 19.12
C GLU A 232 8.25 -0.29 18.04
N VAL A 233 7.73 0.02 16.85
CA VAL A 233 7.61 -0.91 15.72
C VAL A 233 8.39 -0.36 14.53
N ALA A 234 9.43 -1.08 14.12
CA ALA A 234 10.27 -0.74 12.98
C ALA A 234 9.59 -1.10 11.64
N SER A 235 8.86 -2.22 11.58
CA SER A 235 8.13 -2.63 10.38
C SER A 235 7.04 -3.66 10.68
N VAL A 236 6.05 -3.72 9.79
CA VAL A 236 5.11 -4.86 9.66
C VAL A 236 5.29 -5.43 8.25
N THR A 237 5.64 -6.70 8.12
CA THR A 237 6.04 -7.30 6.84
C THR A 237 5.34 -8.64 6.61
N PRO A 238 4.55 -8.80 5.54
CA PRO A 238 4.02 -10.10 5.14
C PRO A 238 5.09 -10.93 4.44
N ALA A 239 5.05 -12.25 4.65
CA ALA A 239 5.90 -13.17 3.91
C ALA A 239 5.48 -13.27 2.43
N THR A 240 6.47 -13.43 1.55
CA THR A 240 6.31 -13.60 0.10
C THR A 240 5.91 -15.03 -0.30
N SER A 241 6.27 -16.01 0.53
CA SER A 241 5.94 -17.43 0.39
C SER A 241 4.74 -17.82 1.25
N TYR A 242 3.92 -18.74 0.74
CA TYR A 242 2.71 -19.24 1.40
C TYR A 242 2.79 -20.76 1.63
N PHE A 243 2.09 -21.23 2.66
CA PHE A 243 2.05 -22.63 3.06
C PHE A 243 0.66 -23.22 2.82
N THR A 244 0.57 -24.52 2.50
CA THR A 244 -0.71 -25.24 2.37
C THR A 244 -1.27 -25.73 3.70
N THR A 245 -0.45 -25.79 4.75
CA THR A 245 -0.86 -26.17 6.10
C THR A 245 -0.55 -25.06 7.12
N LEU A 246 -1.42 -24.90 8.12
CA LEU A 246 -1.16 -24.03 9.27
C LEU A 246 0.15 -24.44 9.94
N LYS A 247 0.37 -25.76 10.11
CA LYS A 247 1.55 -26.26 10.81
C LYS A 247 2.87 -25.93 10.11
N GLY A 248 2.89 -25.92 8.77
CA GLY A 248 4.04 -25.45 7.99
C GLY A 248 4.33 -23.96 8.20
N ALA A 249 3.30 -23.12 8.36
CA ALA A 249 3.44 -21.69 8.60
C ALA A 249 3.80 -21.32 10.05
N GLU A 250 3.45 -22.15 11.03
CA GLU A 250 3.80 -21.95 12.45
C GLU A 250 5.30 -22.14 12.75
N GLY A 251 6.02 -22.89 11.90
CA GLY A 251 7.42 -23.22 12.12
C GLY A 251 8.38 -22.03 11.98
N SER A 252 9.30 -21.90 12.94
CA SER A 252 10.47 -21.01 12.81
C SER A 252 11.49 -21.54 11.78
N ALA A 253 11.65 -22.87 11.69
CA ALA A 253 12.41 -23.53 10.63
C ALA A 253 11.57 -23.68 9.35
N LYS A 254 12.14 -23.31 8.19
CA LYS A 254 11.52 -23.49 6.86
C LYS A 254 11.53 -24.97 6.40
N THR A 255 10.97 -25.90 7.16
CA THR A 255 10.82 -27.30 6.71
C THR A 255 9.62 -27.43 5.78
N ALA A 256 9.85 -27.06 4.52
CA ALA A 256 9.06 -27.31 3.30
C ALA A 256 7.57 -27.66 3.46
N ASP A 257 6.71 -26.64 3.28
CA ASP A 257 5.34 -26.80 2.75
C ASP A 257 4.97 -25.59 1.86
N ALA A 258 5.99 -24.95 1.26
CA ALA A 258 5.85 -23.75 0.45
C ALA A 258 5.56 -24.11 -1.02
N THR A 259 4.37 -23.76 -1.51
CA THR A 259 3.90 -24.12 -2.88
C THR A 259 3.45 -22.93 -3.71
N LEU A 260 3.57 -21.70 -3.18
CA LEU A 260 3.14 -20.47 -3.84
C LEU A 260 4.13 -19.35 -3.49
N GLU A 261 4.60 -18.64 -4.50
CA GLU A 261 5.42 -17.44 -4.40
C GLU A 261 4.64 -16.21 -4.90
N ALA A 262 5.17 -15.00 -4.65
CA ALA A 262 4.49 -13.73 -4.95
C ALA A 262 3.97 -13.59 -6.39
N GLY A 263 4.68 -14.16 -7.37
CA GLY A 263 4.33 -14.11 -8.79
C GLY A 263 3.22 -15.07 -9.22
N ASP A 264 2.88 -16.05 -8.38
CA ASP A 264 1.90 -17.09 -8.68
C ASP A 264 0.45 -16.62 -8.46
N THR A 265 -0.50 -17.50 -8.76
CA THR A 265 -1.94 -17.27 -8.59
C THR A 265 -2.55 -18.26 -7.62
N PHE A 266 -3.43 -17.79 -6.74
CA PHE A 266 -4.15 -18.66 -5.80
C PHE A 266 -4.98 -19.72 -6.54
N LYS A 267 -4.77 -21.01 -6.24
CA LYS A 267 -5.59 -22.11 -6.75
C LYS A 267 -6.98 -22.06 -6.11
N ALA A 268 -8.02 -22.36 -6.89
CA ALA A 268 -9.39 -22.34 -6.41
C ALA A 268 -9.62 -23.35 -5.26
N ASN A 269 -10.62 -23.07 -4.40
CA ASN A 269 -11.00 -23.93 -3.26
C ASN A 269 -9.83 -24.34 -2.34
N THR A 270 -8.80 -23.50 -2.25
CA THR A 270 -7.57 -23.80 -1.51
C THR A 270 -7.35 -22.74 -0.42
N THR A 271 -7.18 -23.18 0.82
CA THR A 271 -6.70 -22.31 1.90
C THR A 271 -5.18 -22.32 1.92
N TYR A 272 -4.59 -21.14 1.84
CA TYR A 272 -3.16 -20.90 2.05
C TYR A 272 -2.95 -20.21 3.39
N TYR A 273 -1.74 -20.33 3.93
CA TYR A 273 -1.33 -19.69 5.17
C TYR A 273 -0.15 -18.76 4.89
N GLN A 274 -0.26 -17.51 5.35
CA GLN A 274 0.78 -16.49 5.19
C GLN A 274 1.26 -16.04 6.56
N ARG A 275 2.57 -15.97 6.74
CA ARG A 275 3.19 -15.34 7.91
C ARG A 275 3.17 -13.83 7.77
N VAL A 276 2.91 -13.11 8.86
CA VAL A 276 3.07 -11.66 8.96
C VAL A 276 3.93 -11.38 10.19
N THR A 277 5.02 -10.66 10.00
CA THR A 277 6.06 -10.40 11.00
C THR A 277 6.03 -8.93 11.39
N VAL A 278 5.85 -8.64 12.67
CA VAL A 278 6.07 -7.32 13.26
C VAL A 278 7.46 -7.30 13.87
N ALA A 279 8.31 -6.39 13.40
CA ALA A 279 9.64 -6.15 13.95
C ALA A 279 9.58 -4.97 14.92
N SER A 280 10.04 -5.17 16.16
CA SER A 280 10.20 -4.07 17.11
C SER A 280 11.39 -3.18 16.74
N THR A 281 11.33 -1.91 17.14
CA THR A 281 12.49 -1.02 17.07
C THR A 281 13.51 -1.43 18.12
N LYS A 282 14.78 -1.60 17.71
CA LYS A 282 15.85 -2.06 18.62
C LYS A 282 15.88 -1.21 19.90
N GLY A 283 15.94 -1.86 21.05
CA GLY A 283 16.01 -1.22 22.37
C GLY A 283 14.72 -0.55 22.85
N SER A 284 13.61 -0.65 22.11
CA SER A 284 12.32 -0.16 22.57
C SER A 284 11.75 -0.99 23.74
N ALA A 285 10.65 -0.51 24.32
CA ALA A 285 9.94 -1.25 25.35
C ALA A 285 9.37 -2.57 24.78
N LEU A 286 8.87 -2.55 23.54
CA LEU A 286 8.44 -3.73 22.80
C LEU A 286 9.60 -4.71 22.47
N ASP A 287 10.79 -4.24 22.05
CA ASP A 287 11.96 -5.12 21.84
C ASP A 287 12.35 -5.83 23.15
N THR A 288 12.35 -5.09 24.25
CA THR A 288 12.65 -5.62 25.59
C THR A 288 11.63 -6.69 25.99
N TYR A 289 10.34 -6.40 25.82
CA TYR A 289 9.25 -7.35 26.09
C TYR A 289 9.35 -8.62 25.25
N LEU A 290 9.43 -8.50 23.92
CA LEU A 290 9.51 -9.65 23.00
C LEU A 290 10.80 -10.45 23.23
N THR A 291 11.93 -9.79 23.49
CA THR A 291 13.19 -10.47 23.86
C THR A 291 13.05 -11.26 25.16
N ALA A 292 12.31 -10.77 26.16
CA ALA A 292 12.02 -11.52 27.38
C ALA A 292 11.10 -12.73 27.09
N GLN A 293 10.02 -12.54 26.32
CA GLN A 293 9.09 -13.63 25.95
C GLN A 293 9.77 -14.74 25.15
N SER A 294 10.75 -14.41 24.28
CA SER A 294 11.53 -15.40 23.53
C SER A 294 12.35 -16.36 24.41
N LYS A 295 12.55 -16.03 25.69
CA LYS A 295 13.34 -16.80 26.67
C LYS A 295 12.48 -17.47 27.74
N SER A 296 11.18 -17.19 27.80
CA SER A 296 10.29 -17.77 28.81
C SER A 296 9.94 -19.22 28.48
N ALA A 297 9.78 -20.05 29.52
CA ALA A 297 9.34 -21.44 29.38
C ALA A 297 7.85 -21.55 28.99
N ASP A 298 7.03 -20.53 29.27
CA ASP A 298 5.63 -20.45 28.82
C ASP A 298 5.47 -19.73 27.47
N GLY A 299 6.44 -18.88 27.10
CA GLY A 299 6.56 -18.18 25.82
C GLY A 299 5.30 -17.44 25.36
N SER A 300 4.48 -16.93 26.30
CA SER A 300 3.08 -16.59 25.99
C SER A 300 2.85 -15.14 25.54
N TYR A 301 2.04 -14.97 24.49
CA TYR A 301 1.69 -13.67 23.88
C TYR A 301 0.23 -13.69 23.39
N THR A 302 -0.42 -12.54 23.28
CA THR A 302 -1.86 -12.49 22.90
C THR A 302 -2.10 -12.10 21.45
N ILE A 303 -2.84 -12.94 20.72
CA ILE A 303 -3.43 -12.66 19.39
C ILE A 303 -4.95 -12.71 19.56
N ASN A 304 -5.68 -11.72 19.05
CA ASN A 304 -7.15 -11.65 19.09
C ASN A 304 -7.73 -11.89 20.51
N GLY A 305 -7.00 -11.47 21.55
CA GLY A 305 -7.36 -11.67 22.96
C GLY A 305 -7.09 -13.07 23.53
N VAL A 306 -6.65 -14.03 22.72
CA VAL A 306 -6.29 -15.39 23.13
C VAL A 306 -4.78 -15.48 23.39
N SER A 307 -4.38 -16.14 24.47
CA SER A 307 -2.96 -16.41 24.78
C SER A 307 -2.43 -17.60 23.97
N TYR A 308 -1.34 -17.39 23.26
CA TYR A 308 -0.60 -18.40 22.49
C TYR A 308 0.80 -18.58 23.07
N ALA A 309 1.27 -19.82 23.17
CA ALA A 309 2.69 -20.09 23.37
C ALA A 309 3.46 -19.83 22.08
N ASN A 310 4.78 -19.63 22.18
CA ASN A 310 5.76 -19.44 21.09
C ASN A 310 5.82 -20.55 20.00
N THR A 311 4.96 -21.56 20.08
CA THR A 311 4.85 -22.73 19.19
C THR A 311 3.46 -22.90 18.56
N ASN A 312 2.47 -22.08 18.94
CA ASN A 312 1.10 -22.13 18.44
C ASN A 312 0.77 -20.83 17.68
N ASN A 313 0.29 -20.95 16.44
CA ASN A 313 -0.15 -19.87 15.54
C ASN A 313 0.88 -18.74 15.25
N GLY A 314 2.17 -19.00 15.50
CA GLY A 314 3.23 -18.01 15.34
C GLY A 314 4.45 -18.30 16.21
N TYR A 315 5.45 -17.42 16.14
CA TYR A 315 6.67 -17.50 16.94
C TYR A 315 7.26 -16.11 17.21
N ILE A 316 8.04 -16.00 18.28
CA ILE A 316 8.87 -14.84 18.59
C ILE A 316 10.33 -15.19 18.29
N THR A 317 11.05 -14.31 17.60
CA THR A 317 12.50 -14.43 17.40
C THR A 317 13.21 -13.30 18.15
N PRO A 318 14.20 -13.59 19.01
CA PRO A 318 14.95 -12.54 19.71
C PRO A 318 15.69 -11.65 18.71
N GLY A 319 15.84 -10.36 19.07
CA GLY A 319 16.62 -9.42 18.29
C GLY A 319 18.12 -9.70 18.38
N ASP A 320 18.87 -9.29 17.35
CA ASP A 320 20.33 -9.35 17.33
C ASP A 320 20.96 -8.03 17.85
N THR A 321 22.24 -7.79 17.54
CA THR A 321 22.98 -6.57 17.90
C THR A 321 22.43 -5.29 17.24
N ASN A 322 21.66 -5.43 16.16
CA ASN A 322 21.22 -4.37 15.25
C ASN A 322 19.70 -4.35 14.99
N ASN A 323 19.02 -5.45 15.23
CA ASN A 323 17.60 -5.63 14.93
C ASN A 323 16.83 -5.92 16.21
N GLY A 324 15.64 -5.33 16.37
CA GLY A 324 14.73 -5.66 17.46
C GLY A 324 14.16 -7.06 17.31
N ALA A 325 13.65 -7.63 18.41
CA ALA A 325 12.91 -8.87 18.39
C ALA A 325 11.66 -8.77 17.50
N THR A 326 11.29 -9.90 16.92
CA THR A 326 10.14 -9.99 16.00
C THR A 326 9.07 -10.90 16.59
N VAL A 327 7.80 -10.55 16.39
CA VAL A 327 6.67 -11.46 16.57
C VAL A 327 6.06 -11.77 15.20
N THR A 328 5.96 -13.05 14.88
CA THR A 328 5.36 -13.54 13.64
C THR A 328 4.09 -14.29 13.96
N PHE A 329 3.00 -13.97 13.26
CA PHE A 329 1.72 -14.65 13.35
C PHE A 329 1.27 -15.17 11.98
N VAL A 330 0.39 -16.18 11.98
CA VAL A 330 -0.12 -16.80 10.75
C VAL A 330 -1.55 -16.34 10.47
N ARG A 331 -1.83 -15.93 9.23
CA ARG A 331 -3.19 -15.71 8.73
C ARG A 331 -3.55 -16.71 7.64
N ALA A 332 -4.82 -17.12 7.64
CA ALA A 332 -5.40 -17.94 6.58
C ALA A 332 -5.85 -17.06 5.40
N ILE A 333 -5.72 -17.58 4.20
CA ILE A 333 -6.10 -16.97 2.93
C ILE A 333 -6.94 -17.99 2.17
N ASN A 334 -8.24 -17.75 2.09
CA ASN A 334 -9.16 -18.64 1.38
C ASN A 334 -9.29 -18.16 -0.07
N ALA A 335 -8.83 -18.97 -1.00
CA ALA A 335 -9.13 -18.79 -2.41
C ALA A 335 -10.55 -19.31 -2.70
N GLY A 336 -11.38 -18.47 -3.32
CA GLY A 336 -12.75 -18.82 -3.69
C GLY A 336 -12.85 -19.95 -4.72
N SER A 337 -14.06 -20.28 -5.11
CA SER A 337 -14.35 -21.34 -6.08
C SER A 337 -14.02 -20.97 -7.53
N PRO A 338 -13.88 -21.96 -8.44
CA PRO A 338 -13.87 -21.72 -9.89
C PRO A 338 -15.12 -20.98 -10.35
N GLU A 339 -16.27 -21.31 -9.76
CA GLU A 339 -17.56 -20.67 -10.00
C GLU A 339 -17.46 -19.19 -9.65
N ALA A 340 -17.01 -18.84 -8.43
CA ALA A 340 -16.80 -17.44 -8.02
C ALA A 340 -15.82 -16.69 -8.94
N ALA A 341 -14.78 -17.35 -9.44
CA ALA A 341 -13.82 -16.76 -10.39
C ALA A 341 -14.35 -16.62 -11.82
N SER A 342 -15.42 -17.33 -12.20
CA SER A 342 -16.12 -17.12 -13.48
C SER A 342 -16.95 -15.83 -13.51
N TRP A 343 -17.16 -15.19 -12.34
CA TRP A 343 -17.88 -13.93 -12.20
C TRP A 343 -16.94 -12.73 -12.20
N THR A 344 -17.08 -11.85 -13.19
CA THR A 344 -16.45 -10.53 -13.15
C THR A 344 -17.26 -9.63 -12.22
N THR A 345 -16.65 -9.21 -11.11
CA THR A 345 -17.27 -8.31 -10.12
C THR A 345 -16.79 -6.88 -10.32
N THR A 346 -17.72 -5.93 -10.32
CA THR A 346 -17.46 -4.49 -10.43
C THR A 346 -18.17 -3.73 -9.32
N ASP A 347 -17.58 -2.63 -8.86
CA ASP A 347 -18.22 -1.75 -7.89
C ASP A 347 -19.38 -1.00 -8.54
N THR A 348 -20.53 -0.98 -7.87
CA THR A 348 -21.71 -0.21 -8.29
C THR A 348 -22.44 0.26 -7.05
N THR A 349 -22.84 1.53 -6.98
CA THR A 349 -23.59 2.04 -5.84
C THR A 349 -25.03 2.25 -6.22
N GLY A 350 -25.97 1.79 -5.40
CA GLY A 350 -27.39 2.02 -5.62
C GLY A 350 -28.29 1.21 -4.68
N VAL A 351 -29.54 1.06 -5.10
CA VAL A 351 -30.57 0.27 -4.41
C VAL A 351 -31.13 -0.74 -5.39
N VAL A 352 -31.22 -2.01 -4.98
CA VAL A 352 -32.02 -3.02 -5.68
C VAL A 352 -33.31 -3.28 -4.91
N THR A 353 -34.45 -3.21 -5.61
CA THR A 353 -35.77 -3.51 -5.03
C THR A 353 -36.30 -4.78 -5.66
N THR A 354 -36.63 -5.77 -4.84
CA THR A 354 -37.24 -7.03 -5.31
C THR A 354 -38.57 -6.78 -6.00
N LYS A 355 -38.85 -7.52 -7.07
CA LYS A 355 -40.10 -7.39 -7.84
C LYS A 355 -41.31 -7.90 -7.02
N SER A 356 -42.52 -7.68 -7.55
CA SER A 356 -43.78 -8.13 -6.95
C SER A 356 -44.19 -9.56 -7.37
N ALA A 357 -43.51 -10.16 -8.34
CA ALA A 357 -43.92 -11.41 -8.98
C ALA A 357 -43.82 -12.65 -8.07
N SER A 358 -42.93 -12.65 -7.08
CA SER A 358 -42.78 -13.70 -6.08
C SER A 358 -42.81 -13.12 -4.68
N LYS A 359 -43.43 -13.83 -3.72
CA LYS A 359 -43.51 -13.38 -2.32
C LYS A 359 -42.13 -13.30 -1.64
N TYR A 360 -41.22 -14.18 -2.07
CA TYR A 360 -39.86 -14.31 -1.56
C TYR A 360 -38.88 -14.58 -2.71
N TYR A 361 -37.66 -14.05 -2.61
CA TYR A 361 -36.58 -14.24 -3.57
C TYR A 361 -35.35 -14.85 -2.88
N THR A 362 -34.85 -15.96 -3.41
CA THR A 362 -33.71 -16.70 -2.84
C THR A 362 -32.40 -16.01 -3.15
N LEU A 363 -31.43 -16.09 -2.22
CA LEU A 363 -30.10 -15.53 -2.43
C LEU A 363 -29.11 -16.59 -2.92
N LYS A 364 -28.03 -16.12 -3.55
CA LYS A 364 -26.87 -16.89 -3.99
C LYS A 364 -25.65 -16.55 -3.13
N ASN A 365 -24.83 -17.54 -2.77
CA ASN A 365 -23.53 -17.29 -2.17
C ASN A 365 -22.48 -16.88 -3.23
N ASP A 366 -21.23 -16.63 -2.81
CA ASP A 366 -20.14 -16.31 -3.74
C ASP A 366 -19.92 -17.42 -4.80
N ASP A 367 -20.18 -18.69 -4.47
CA ASP A 367 -20.09 -19.85 -5.38
C ASP A 367 -21.33 -20.05 -6.28
N ASN A 368 -22.29 -19.11 -6.27
CA ASN A 368 -23.57 -19.17 -6.98
C ASN A 368 -24.53 -20.32 -6.54
N VAL A 369 -24.24 -20.93 -5.39
CA VAL A 369 -25.14 -21.90 -4.72
C VAL A 369 -26.27 -21.16 -4.02
N THR A 370 -27.50 -21.68 -4.11
CA THR A 370 -28.66 -21.08 -3.45
C THR A 370 -28.55 -21.22 -1.92
N ILE A 371 -28.68 -20.11 -1.20
CA ILE A 371 -28.64 -20.07 0.26
C ILE A 371 -29.98 -20.59 0.80
N ALA A 372 -29.96 -21.74 1.47
CA ALA A 372 -31.14 -22.31 2.12
C ALA A 372 -31.59 -21.45 3.31
N ASN A 373 -32.90 -21.41 3.58
CA ASN A 373 -33.53 -20.71 4.71
C ASN A 373 -33.29 -19.18 4.77
N ARG A 374 -32.84 -18.55 3.68
CA ARG A 374 -32.71 -17.10 3.55
C ARG A 374 -33.29 -16.60 2.24
N ALA A 375 -34.16 -15.58 2.33
CA ALA A 375 -34.78 -14.95 1.19
C ALA A 375 -35.15 -13.49 1.50
N LEU A 376 -35.25 -12.66 0.46
CA LEU A 376 -35.75 -11.29 0.55
C LEU A 376 -37.26 -11.29 0.28
N GLY A 377 -38.03 -10.47 1.01
CA GLY A 377 -39.47 -10.30 0.73
C GLY A 377 -39.72 -9.50 -0.55
N ALA A 378 -40.89 -9.66 -1.17
CA ALA A 378 -41.33 -8.85 -2.31
C ALA A 378 -41.32 -7.34 -2.03
N ASN A 379 -41.01 -6.52 -3.04
CA ASN A 379 -40.98 -5.05 -2.97
C ASN A 379 -40.09 -4.48 -1.84
N THR A 380 -39.04 -5.19 -1.41
CA THR A 380 -38.11 -4.71 -0.37
C THR A 380 -36.86 -4.10 -1.00
N PRO A 381 -36.44 -2.87 -0.60
CA PRO A 381 -35.24 -2.22 -1.11
C PRO A 381 -33.98 -2.61 -0.32
N TRP A 382 -32.90 -2.90 -1.03
CA TRP A 382 -31.60 -3.30 -0.47
C TRP A 382 -30.48 -2.46 -1.08
N ARG A 383 -29.58 -1.96 -0.25
CA ARG A 383 -28.39 -1.26 -0.74
C ARG A 383 -27.46 -2.26 -1.43
N THR A 384 -26.91 -1.85 -2.56
CA THR A 384 -25.88 -2.62 -3.26
C THR A 384 -24.63 -1.77 -3.47
N ASP A 385 -23.48 -2.41 -3.33
CA ASP A 385 -22.15 -1.82 -3.52
C ASP A 385 -21.32 -2.55 -4.61
N LYS A 386 -21.81 -3.70 -5.12
CA LYS A 386 -21.18 -4.51 -6.16
C LYS A 386 -22.20 -5.22 -7.04
N VAL A 387 -21.88 -5.32 -8.33
CA VAL A 387 -22.58 -6.18 -9.30
C VAL A 387 -21.58 -7.15 -9.91
N ARG A 388 -22.01 -8.39 -10.11
CA ARG A 388 -21.22 -9.43 -10.78
C ARG A 388 -21.91 -9.91 -12.04
N THR A 389 -21.11 -10.22 -13.08
CA THR A 389 -21.58 -10.76 -14.36
C THR A 389 -20.77 -12.01 -14.72
N ASN A 390 -21.42 -13.10 -15.15
CA ASN A 390 -20.73 -14.31 -15.61
C ASN A 390 -20.47 -14.28 -17.13
N GLN A 391 -19.87 -15.35 -17.67
CA GLN A 391 -19.57 -15.47 -19.11
C GLN A 391 -20.84 -15.50 -19.99
N ASP A 392 -21.96 -16.01 -19.47
CA ASP A 392 -23.26 -16.05 -20.16
C ASP A 392 -24.02 -14.71 -20.13
N GLY A 393 -23.47 -13.69 -19.45
CA GLY A 393 -24.09 -12.38 -19.29
C GLY A 393 -25.14 -12.29 -18.17
N VAL A 394 -25.36 -13.37 -17.40
CA VAL A 394 -26.20 -13.36 -16.18
C VAL A 394 -25.61 -12.37 -15.19
N LYS A 395 -26.46 -11.58 -14.53
CA LYS A 395 -26.06 -10.52 -13.59
C LYS A 395 -26.65 -10.75 -12.21
N GLN A 396 -25.88 -10.43 -11.19
CA GLN A 396 -26.34 -10.49 -9.80
C GLN A 396 -25.82 -9.29 -8.99
N TYR A 397 -26.65 -8.76 -8.10
CA TYR A 397 -26.32 -7.63 -7.23
C TYR A 397 -26.04 -8.10 -5.81
N ARG A 398 -25.01 -7.53 -5.17
CA ARG A 398 -24.69 -7.82 -3.78
C ARG A 398 -25.66 -7.11 -2.85
N VAL A 399 -26.30 -7.83 -1.93
CA VAL A 399 -27.21 -7.27 -0.92
C VAL A 399 -26.68 -7.39 0.51
N ALA A 400 -25.73 -8.31 0.74
CA ALA A 400 -24.92 -8.41 1.95
C ALA A 400 -23.56 -9.06 1.62
N THR A 401 -22.63 -9.10 2.58
CA THR A 401 -21.32 -9.73 2.40
C THR A 401 -21.47 -11.21 2.03
N GLY A 402 -21.09 -11.56 0.80
CA GLY A 402 -21.20 -12.92 0.26
C GLY A 402 -22.61 -13.33 -0.19
N GLU A 403 -23.57 -12.41 -0.21
CA GLU A 403 -24.97 -12.68 -0.58
C GLU A 403 -25.41 -11.85 -1.79
N TRP A 404 -25.85 -12.54 -2.83
CA TRP A 404 -26.18 -11.99 -4.15
C TRP A 404 -27.62 -12.33 -4.52
N ILE A 405 -28.32 -11.39 -5.17
CA ILE A 405 -29.64 -11.60 -5.76
C ILE A 405 -29.57 -11.47 -7.28
N ASP A 406 -30.39 -12.24 -7.99
CA ASP A 406 -30.44 -12.19 -9.45
C ASP A 406 -30.96 -10.83 -9.96
N ALA A 407 -30.37 -10.33 -11.04
CA ALA A 407 -30.81 -9.09 -11.68
C ALA A 407 -32.22 -9.21 -12.25
N ASP A 408 -32.65 -10.41 -12.66
CA ASP A 408 -34.01 -10.64 -13.16
C ASP A 408 -35.07 -10.67 -12.05
N ASP A 409 -34.67 -10.78 -10.78
CA ASP A 409 -35.55 -10.74 -9.62
C ASP A 409 -35.76 -9.32 -9.05
N VAL A 410 -34.96 -8.34 -9.49
CA VAL A 410 -34.93 -6.98 -8.92
C VAL A 410 -35.06 -5.87 -9.96
N THR A 411 -35.35 -4.66 -9.49
CA THR A 411 -35.14 -3.40 -10.22
C THR A 411 -33.96 -2.67 -9.58
N PHE A 412 -33.02 -2.16 -10.37
CA PHE A 412 -31.83 -1.47 -9.87
C PHE A 412 -31.92 0.04 -10.12
N ALA A 413 -31.91 0.82 -9.05
CA ALA A 413 -31.76 2.27 -9.06
C ALA A 413 -30.30 2.64 -8.74
N LYS A 414 -29.56 3.14 -9.73
CA LYS A 414 -28.16 3.55 -9.58
C LYS A 414 -28.07 4.87 -8.81
N ALA A 415 -27.16 4.96 -7.84
CA ALA A 415 -26.86 6.20 -7.15
C ALA A 415 -26.32 7.24 -8.12
N GLY A 416 -26.99 8.40 -8.22
CA GLY A 416 -26.61 9.48 -9.15
C GLY A 416 -26.89 9.17 -10.62
N SER A 417 -27.96 8.45 -10.94
CA SER A 417 -28.45 8.36 -12.32
C SER A 417 -29.96 8.59 -12.35
N ASP A 418 -30.34 9.79 -12.82
CA ASP A 418 -31.73 10.22 -12.94
C ASP A 418 -32.48 9.41 -14.00
N ASN A 419 -33.16 8.34 -13.59
CA ASN A 419 -34.39 7.93 -14.27
C ASN A 419 -35.28 7.02 -13.40
N GLY A 420 -36.50 7.49 -13.11
CA GLY A 420 -37.60 6.66 -12.62
C GLY A 420 -37.57 6.27 -11.13
N SER A 421 -38.21 7.08 -10.30
CA SER A 421 -38.66 6.72 -8.93
C SER A 421 -37.56 6.29 -7.95
N SER A 422 -36.67 7.23 -7.62
CA SER A 422 -35.94 7.20 -6.35
C SER A 422 -35.87 8.62 -5.82
N THR A 423 -35.98 8.77 -4.51
CA THR A 423 -35.69 10.01 -3.79
C THR A 423 -34.30 10.52 -4.17
N GLY A 424 -34.24 11.52 -5.06
CA GLY A 424 -33.12 12.44 -5.14
C GLY A 424 -32.91 13.12 -3.79
N ALA A 425 -31.74 13.75 -3.58
CA ALA A 425 -31.29 14.59 -2.45
C ALA A 425 -31.64 14.24 -0.97
N TYR A 426 -32.49 13.25 -0.72
CA TYR A 426 -33.18 13.00 0.53
C TYR A 426 -32.66 11.70 1.14
N THR A 427 -32.43 11.73 2.44
CA THR A 427 -31.88 10.60 3.24
C THR A 427 -32.94 10.07 4.21
N ASP A 428 -32.64 9.00 4.96
CA ASP A 428 -33.52 8.48 6.03
C ASP A 428 -34.98 8.24 5.58
N VAL A 429 -35.14 7.65 4.39
CA VAL A 429 -36.46 7.36 3.79
C VAL A 429 -37.18 6.29 4.60
N LYS A 430 -38.39 6.61 5.07
CA LYS A 430 -39.26 5.75 5.89
C LYS A 430 -40.62 5.62 5.22
N ALA A 431 -41.03 4.38 4.95
CA ALA A 431 -42.39 4.09 4.53
C ALA A 431 -43.39 4.53 5.62
N LEU A 432 -44.51 5.12 5.19
CA LEU A 432 -45.61 5.58 6.01
C LEU A 432 -46.94 5.08 5.42
N ASN A 433 -47.98 5.15 6.23
CA ASN A 433 -49.36 5.07 5.76
C ASN A 433 -50.17 6.06 6.58
N GLY A 434 -50.47 7.22 6.00
CA GLY A 434 -51.12 8.30 6.72
C GLY A 434 -51.45 9.48 5.82
N SER A 435 -51.77 10.60 6.45
CA SER A 435 -51.96 11.89 5.81
C SER A 435 -51.08 12.97 6.41
N VAL A 436 -50.79 13.99 5.62
CA VAL A 436 -50.21 15.26 6.08
C VAL A 436 -51.18 16.40 5.83
N THR A 437 -51.42 17.21 6.86
CA THR A 437 -52.32 18.38 6.79
C THR A 437 -51.52 19.66 6.96
N THR A 438 -51.66 20.60 6.02
CA THR A 438 -50.96 21.89 6.03
C THR A 438 -51.47 22.83 7.13
N LYS A 439 -50.55 23.47 7.87
CA LYS A 439 -50.85 24.24 9.10
C LYS A 439 -51.47 25.64 8.88
N GLY A 440 -51.22 26.26 7.73
CA GLY A 440 -51.62 27.65 7.44
C GLY A 440 -53.12 27.79 7.11
N PRO A 441 -53.66 29.02 7.14
CA PRO A 441 -55.08 29.27 6.87
C PRO A 441 -55.48 28.90 5.44
N ALA A 442 -56.78 28.68 5.20
CA ALA A 442 -57.30 28.41 3.87
C ALA A 442 -56.89 29.50 2.87
N GLY A 443 -56.40 29.09 1.69
CA GLY A 443 -55.86 29.99 0.68
C GLY A 443 -54.37 30.35 0.84
N TYR A 444 -53.71 30.00 1.96
CA TYR A 444 -52.26 30.16 2.09
C TYR A 444 -51.53 29.17 1.17
N TYR A 445 -50.54 29.62 0.41
CA TYR A 445 -49.80 28.78 -0.54
C TYR A 445 -48.63 28.05 0.13
N TYR A 446 -48.63 26.72 0.06
CA TYR A 446 -47.49 25.88 0.42
C TYR A 446 -46.79 25.33 -0.83
N PRO A 447 -45.50 25.65 -1.05
CA PRO A 447 -44.76 25.10 -2.19
C PRO A 447 -44.51 23.61 -2.01
N LEU A 448 -44.51 22.90 -3.13
CA LEU A 448 -44.01 21.53 -3.23
C LEU A 448 -42.52 21.54 -3.61
N TYR A 449 -41.83 20.45 -3.32
CA TYR A 449 -40.42 20.26 -3.63
C TYR A 449 -40.24 19.02 -4.50
N THR A 450 -39.29 19.10 -5.45
CA THR A 450 -38.92 17.97 -6.32
C THR A 450 -38.24 16.87 -5.50
N ASP A 451 -38.08 15.68 -6.10
CA ASP A 451 -37.20 14.66 -5.53
C ASP A 451 -35.80 15.21 -5.22
N ASN A 452 -35.24 16.17 -5.97
CA ASN A 452 -33.92 16.75 -5.67
C ASN A 452 -33.94 17.87 -4.60
N GLY A 453 -35.06 18.09 -3.91
CA GLY A 453 -35.20 19.13 -2.88
C GLY A 453 -35.33 20.55 -3.42
N GLU A 454 -35.45 20.72 -4.73
CA GLU A 454 -35.66 22.01 -5.38
C GLU A 454 -37.13 22.44 -5.27
N GLN A 455 -37.40 23.73 -5.08
CA GLN A 455 -38.77 24.20 -4.95
C GLN A 455 -39.49 24.21 -6.32
N ILE A 456 -40.68 23.62 -6.40
CA ILE A 456 -41.55 23.68 -7.57
C ILE A 456 -42.19 25.08 -7.61
N SER A 457 -41.82 25.88 -8.61
CA SER A 457 -42.17 27.31 -8.69
C SER A 457 -43.59 27.58 -9.17
N ASN A 458 -44.25 26.62 -9.83
CA ASN A 458 -45.56 26.76 -10.46
C ASN A 458 -46.65 25.85 -9.86
N ARG A 459 -46.37 25.11 -8.78
CA ARG A 459 -47.31 24.19 -8.14
C ARG A 459 -47.11 24.14 -6.63
N GLY A 460 -48.23 24.17 -5.92
CA GLY A 460 -48.31 24.08 -4.48
C GLY A 460 -49.71 23.69 -4.04
N VAL A 461 -49.90 23.59 -2.72
CA VAL A 461 -51.16 23.18 -2.09
C VAL A 461 -51.67 24.28 -1.16
N SER A 462 -52.98 24.37 -0.96
CA SER A 462 -53.58 25.34 -0.03
C SER A 462 -53.38 24.92 1.43
N GLY A 463 -53.26 25.91 2.33
CA GLY A 463 -53.47 25.74 3.76
C GLY A 463 -54.80 25.05 4.08
N LEU A 464 -54.84 24.37 5.22
CA LEU A 464 -55.91 23.47 5.68
C LEU A 464 -56.31 22.34 4.71
N THR A 465 -55.43 21.92 3.78
CA THR A 465 -55.66 20.71 2.96
C THR A 465 -54.87 19.51 3.49
N SER A 466 -55.44 18.31 3.30
CA SER A 466 -54.87 17.03 3.73
C SER A 466 -54.52 16.17 2.53
N TRP A 467 -53.33 15.58 2.53
CA TRP A 467 -52.78 14.79 1.43
C TRP A 467 -52.33 13.42 1.94
N TYR A 468 -52.55 12.38 1.15
CA TYR A 468 -52.02 11.04 1.41
C TYR A 468 -50.48 11.05 1.43
N THR A 469 -49.86 10.24 2.29
CA THR A 469 -48.40 10.04 2.27
C THR A 469 -48.03 8.58 2.48
N ASP A 470 -47.23 8.06 1.54
CA ASP A 470 -46.63 6.71 1.50
C ASP A 470 -45.24 6.68 2.15
N LYS A 471 -44.59 7.82 2.35
CA LYS A 471 -43.22 7.90 2.90
C LYS A 471 -42.84 9.30 3.39
N SER A 472 -41.91 9.31 4.33
CA SER A 472 -41.13 10.49 4.74
C SER A 472 -39.65 10.31 4.46
N ALA A 473 -38.89 11.40 4.44
CA ALA A 473 -37.44 11.41 4.29
C ALA A 473 -36.82 12.65 4.98
N LYS A 474 -35.52 12.86 4.83
CA LYS A 474 -34.74 13.97 5.40
C LYS A 474 -34.04 14.78 4.32
N ASN A 475 -34.25 16.09 4.29
CA ASN A 475 -33.53 17.01 3.39
C ASN A 475 -32.09 17.27 3.86
N ALA A 476 -31.33 18.05 3.08
CA ALA A 476 -29.95 18.43 3.41
C ALA A 476 -29.81 19.13 4.78
N ASP A 477 -30.84 19.85 5.23
CA ASP A 477 -30.89 20.54 6.54
C ASP A 477 -31.35 19.62 7.70
N GLY A 478 -31.59 18.32 7.45
CA GLY A 478 -32.12 17.38 8.44
C GLY A 478 -33.62 17.57 8.76
N VAL A 479 -34.34 18.39 8.00
CA VAL A 479 -35.79 18.58 8.12
C VAL A 479 -36.51 17.37 7.53
N THR A 480 -37.54 16.89 8.22
CA THR A 480 -38.41 15.82 7.70
C THR A 480 -39.24 16.35 6.54
N VAL A 481 -39.29 15.63 5.43
CA VAL A 481 -40.19 15.88 4.30
C VAL A 481 -41.15 14.70 4.11
N TYR A 482 -42.29 14.95 3.48
CA TYR A 482 -43.35 13.95 3.23
C TYR A 482 -43.73 13.93 1.75
N HIS A 483 -43.73 12.76 1.12
CA HIS A 483 -44.15 12.60 -0.27
C HIS A 483 -45.68 12.64 -0.35
N VAL A 484 -46.22 13.37 -1.33
CA VAL A 484 -47.66 13.54 -1.52
C VAL A 484 -48.15 13.18 -2.93
N ALA A 485 -47.24 13.21 -3.91
CA ALA A 485 -47.44 12.68 -5.26
C ALA A 485 -46.07 12.37 -5.87
N THR A 486 -46.04 11.70 -7.03
CA THR A 486 -44.80 11.30 -7.71
C THR A 486 -43.84 12.47 -7.91
N GLY A 487 -42.72 12.46 -7.18
CA GLY A 487 -41.70 13.52 -7.22
C GLY A 487 -42.10 14.83 -6.54
N GLU A 488 -43.15 14.84 -5.72
CA GLU A 488 -43.67 16.02 -5.02
C GLU A 488 -43.69 15.82 -3.51
N TRP A 489 -42.96 16.70 -2.80
CA TRP A 489 -42.73 16.63 -1.36
C TRP A 489 -43.19 17.89 -0.63
N LEU A 490 -43.71 17.72 0.59
CA LEU A 490 -44.02 18.80 1.54
C LEU A 490 -43.01 18.84 2.70
N GLN A 491 -42.64 20.05 3.10
CA GLN A 491 -41.78 20.30 4.27
C GLN A 491 -42.53 20.02 5.57
N GLY A 492 -41.96 19.16 6.43
CA GLY A 492 -42.54 18.73 7.71
C GLY A 492 -42.74 19.85 8.72
N THR A 493 -41.99 20.95 8.62
CA THR A 493 -42.22 22.18 9.38
C THR A 493 -43.62 22.76 9.13
N ASN A 494 -44.12 22.64 7.90
CA ASN A 494 -45.36 23.25 7.42
C ASN A 494 -46.61 22.36 7.55
N VAL A 495 -46.45 21.08 7.89
CA VAL A 495 -47.54 20.10 7.98
C VAL A 495 -47.61 19.42 9.34
N THR A 496 -48.76 18.82 9.65
CA THR A 496 -48.96 17.87 10.74
C THR A 496 -49.25 16.50 10.14
N TYR A 497 -48.50 15.47 10.54
CA TYR A 497 -48.71 14.09 10.12
C TYR A 497 -49.73 13.38 11.02
N THR A 498 -50.57 12.54 10.42
CA THR A 498 -51.53 11.65 11.09
C THR A 498 -51.47 10.29 10.42
N ALA A 499 -51.10 9.24 11.18
CA ALA A 499 -51.15 7.87 10.69
C ALA A 499 -52.61 7.41 10.50
N TYR A 500 -52.83 6.46 9.59
CA TYR A 500 -54.09 5.73 9.47
C TYR A 500 -54.12 4.49 10.38
#